data_AF-A0A0U1DUT0-F1
#
_entry.id   AF-A0A0U1DUT0-F1
#
_cell.length_a   1.000
_cell.length_b   1.000
_cell.length_c   1.000
_cell.angle_alpha   90.00
_cell.angle_beta   90.00
_cell.angle_gamma   90.00
#
_symmetry.space_group_name_H-M   'P 1'
#
loop_
_entity.id
_entity.type
_entity.pdbx_description
1 polymer ?
#
loop_
_entity_poly.entity_id
_entity_poly.type
_entity_poly.pdbx_seq_one_letter_code
_entity_poly.pdbx_strand_id
1 'polypeptide(L)'
;MSALQHDTLDVDLAVIGYGKAGKTLAATLGRRGWRVAMIEQSADMYGGTCINIGCVPTKSFVHQGEMLPPGDGSHPDEYTEAARVTKELTTGMRAANLAMLTGLNTVTVLTGRAHFTDAHTIAVDTDGGHTAVVHAAHVVIGTGAVPVISDIAGLRTKPVVMTSTDPLGGKPKISKTPATCSAMLMLLSYIHRVCRPSGTATTNALSIFGSVSADSAFFSCSCRILPLRGRGRRRSAWASCPATRLHLAGLNTLERIAEMRDYGVVYDVGLRFTPEELSVEPFDPSLVAHDMQVIAEQLHANAVRIEGENIDRLVTAARCAHSAGLAVYFNPWKMNAGVEETRRHVAEAAIAAEQLRREGVRITFVTTCEFSIFGDGIYPGSNVQERIGWMAGQIDPTSENSLQQGKQRLAPTAIELNRALRSFAETVRVSFTGPVTYSAGAWEDVDWSVFDVVGVDYYRQGESDEDYRVGLRRLKHEGKPLAVMEFGCCAYEGAAPLGGGGFMVLKGVNDDGSGVFDGGRVPVRSESEQAEYVTQQLEVFASEDVDAAFVYVFSFPLYRYGEGAKDLDMMSYSLVKTFPDEDPRSRQTPPWEPKLAFERVADAFRAQA
;
A
#
# COMPACT_ATOMS: atom_id res chain seq x y z
N MET A 1 19.60 39.89 -45.77
CA MET A 1 20.04 39.27 -44.50
C MET A 1 18.89 39.34 -43.52
N SER A 2 18.35 38.19 -43.12
CA SER A 2 17.79 37.90 -41.78
C SER A 2 16.88 36.67 -41.90
N ALA A 3 17.42 35.49 -41.61
CA ALA A 3 16.67 34.25 -41.43
C ALA A 3 17.50 33.28 -40.59
N LEU A 4 17.50 33.52 -39.27
CA LEU A 4 17.90 32.55 -38.25
C LEU A 4 17.00 32.84 -37.04
N GLN A 5 15.76 32.36 -37.06
CA GLN A 5 14.93 32.31 -35.85
C GLN A 5 15.39 31.08 -35.06
N HIS A 6 16.32 31.30 -34.15
CA HIS A 6 16.56 30.38 -33.04
C HIS A 6 15.42 30.64 -32.05
N ASP A 7 14.48 29.70 -31.92
CA ASP A 7 13.46 29.79 -30.88
C ASP A 7 14.15 29.48 -29.54
N THR A 8 14.47 30.54 -28.81
CA THR A 8 15.04 30.45 -27.46
C THR A 8 13.92 30.35 -26.43
N LEU A 9 14.02 29.37 -25.53
CA LEU A 9 13.06 29.13 -24.45
C LEU A 9 13.79 29.15 -23.10
N ASP A 10 13.45 30.12 -22.25
CA ASP A 10 13.90 30.18 -20.86
C ASP A 10 12.89 29.46 -19.95
N VAL A 11 13.35 28.42 -19.26
CA VAL A 11 12.53 27.61 -18.35
C VAL A 11 13.20 27.43 -17.01
N ASP A 12 12.42 27.07 -16.00
CA ASP A 12 12.94 26.79 -14.67
C ASP A 12 13.50 25.36 -14.63
N LEU A 13 12.91 24.44 -15.42
CA LEU A 13 13.33 23.05 -15.55
C LEU A 13 13.27 22.57 -17.02
N ALA A 14 14.33 21.90 -17.48
CA ALA A 14 14.30 21.07 -18.67
C ALA A 14 14.31 19.58 -18.29
N VAL A 15 13.40 18.80 -18.86
CA VAL A 15 13.32 17.35 -18.68
C VAL A 15 13.56 16.67 -20.03
N ILE A 16 14.62 15.89 -20.15
CA ILE A 16 14.96 15.14 -21.36
C ILE A 16 14.50 13.69 -21.17
N GLY A 17 13.51 13.26 -21.96
CA GLY A 17 12.98 11.89 -22.02
C GLY A 17 11.58 11.73 -21.42
N TYR A 18 10.65 11.16 -22.19
CA TYR A 18 9.22 10.97 -21.84
C TYR A 18 8.92 9.76 -20.97
N GLY A 19 9.89 9.31 -20.17
CA GLY A 19 9.70 8.23 -19.20
C GLY A 19 8.65 8.55 -18.13
N LYS A 20 8.25 7.55 -17.34
CA LYS A 20 7.30 7.72 -16.22
C LYS A 20 7.72 8.84 -15.28
N ALA A 21 8.98 8.83 -14.82
CA ALA A 21 9.52 9.86 -13.95
C ALA A 21 9.49 11.25 -14.62
N GLY A 22 10.04 11.37 -15.84
CA GLY A 22 10.15 12.66 -16.54
C GLY A 22 8.80 13.33 -16.79
N LYS A 23 7.83 12.62 -17.36
CA LYS A 23 6.50 13.20 -17.65
C LYS A 23 5.70 13.50 -16.39
N THR A 24 5.87 12.72 -15.32
CA THR A 24 5.22 12.99 -14.04
C THR A 24 5.82 14.22 -13.38
N LEU A 25 7.15 14.34 -13.35
CA LEU A 25 7.84 15.52 -12.83
C LEU A 25 7.45 16.79 -13.59
N ALA A 26 7.44 16.74 -14.93
CA ALA A 26 7.05 17.87 -15.76
C ALA A 26 5.61 18.32 -15.51
N ALA A 27 4.66 17.38 -15.41
CA ALA A 27 3.28 17.69 -15.08
C ALA A 27 3.13 18.29 -13.67
N THR A 28 3.81 17.70 -12.67
CA THR A 28 3.74 18.14 -11.27
C THR A 28 4.28 19.57 -11.11
N LEU A 29 5.47 19.84 -11.63
CA LEU A 29 6.07 21.17 -11.52
C LEU A 29 5.37 22.20 -12.41
N GLY A 30 4.91 21.81 -13.60
CA GLY A 30 4.06 22.65 -14.44
C GLY A 30 2.79 23.11 -13.71
N ARG A 31 2.08 22.21 -13.01
CA ARG A 31 0.90 22.58 -12.21
C ARG A 31 1.23 23.47 -11.02
N ARG A 32 2.46 23.43 -10.52
CA ARG A 32 2.97 24.32 -9.47
C ARG A 32 3.49 25.66 -10.00
N GLY A 33 3.30 25.94 -11.30
CA GLY A 33 3.63 27.21 -11.92
C GLY A 33 5.05 27.31 -12.49
N TRP A 34 5.86 26.24 -12.41
CA TRP A 34 7.18 26.23 -13.02
C TRP A 34 7.06 26.17 -14.53
N ARG A 35 7.87 26.96 -15.24
CA ARG A 35 8.04 26.80 -16.68
C ARG A 35 8.89 25.57 -16.91
N VAL A 36 8.34 24.59 -17.63
CA VAL A 36 9.03 23.32 -17.89
C VAL A 36 9.14 23.07 -19.39
N ALA A 37 10.34 22.75 -19.86
CA ALA A 37 10.55 22.19 -21.19
C ALA A 37 10.62 20.67 -21.09
N MET A 38 9.66 19.96 -21.68
CA MET A 38 9.67 18.50 -21.81
C MET A 38 10.18 18.12 -23.19
N ILE A 39 11.35 17.47 -23.28
CA ILE A 39 12.03 17.18 -24.53
C ILE A 39 12.05 15.68 -24.78
N GLU A 40 11.55 15.22 -25.92
CA GLU A 40 11.60 13.81 -26.31
C GLU A 40 12.05 13.69 -27.78
N GLN A 41 12.96 12.76 -28.05
CA GLN A 41 13.57 12.59 -29.38
C GLN A 41 12.61 12.01 -30.42
N SER A 42 11.48 11.44 -30.02
CA SER A 42 10.51 10.85 -30.95
C SER A 42 9.08 10.98 -30.44
N ALA A 43 8.17 11.45 -31.30
CA ALA A 43 6.73 11.43 -31.03
C ALA A 43 6.19 10.01 -30.78
N ASP A 44 6.85 8.97 -31.31
CA ASP A 44 6.50 7.57 -31.05
C ASP A 44 6.86 7.12 -29.63
N MET A 45 7.62 7.93 -28.89
CA MET A 45 8.06 7.63 -27.53
C MET A 45 7.34 8.46 -26.46
N TYR A 46 6.30 9.22 -26.82
CA TYR A 46 5.46 9.89 -25.82
C TYR A 46 4.87 8.90 -24.82
N GLY A 47 5.13 9.14 -23.55
CA GLY A 47 4.78 8.24 -22.46
C GLY A 47 5.85 7.21 -22.08
N GLY A 48 6.92 7.09 -22.86
CA GLY A 48 8.14 6.34 -22.54
C GLY A 48 8.08 4.84 -22.82
N THR A 49 9.13 4.11 -22.42
CA THR A 49 9.33 2.69 -22.73
C THR A 49 8.13 1.81 -22.37
N CYS A 50 7.55 1.94 -21.17
CA CYS A 50 6.48 1.07 -20.71
C CYS A 50 5.26 1.05 -21.64
N ILE A 51 4.90 2.22 -22.19
CA ILE A 51 3.73 2.37 -23.05
C ILE A 51 4.04 1.93 -24.47
N ASN A 52 5.22 2.27 -24.98
CA ASN A 52 5.48 2.16 -26.42
C ASN A 52 6.15 0.86 -26.81
N ILE A 53 7.06 0.34 -25.98
CA ILE A 53 7.93 -0.80 -26.33
C ILE A 53 8.22 -1.73 -25.14
N GLY A 54 7.39 -1.68 -24.10
CA GLY A 54 7.62 -2.37 -22.83
C GLY A 54 6.38 -3.08 -22.32
N CYS A 55 6.05 -2.87 -21.05
CA CYS A 55 5.02 -3.64 -20.34
C CYS A 55 3.64 -3.65 -21.02
N VAL A 56 3.16 -2.51 -21.53
CA VAL A 56 1.82 -2.38 -22.12
C VAL A 56 1.69 -3.23 -23.38
N PRO A 57 2.51 -3.06 -24.43
CA PRO A 57 2.38 -3.87 -25.63
C PRO A 57 2.63 -5.35 -25.36
N THR A 58 3.59 -5.70 -24.50
CA THR A 58 3.84 -7.11 -24.15
C THR A 58 2.63 -7.74 -23.46
N LYS A 59 1.99 -7.05 -22.50
CA LYS A 59 0.79 -7.55 -21.85
C LYS A 59 -0.40 -7.64 -22.79
N SER A 60 -0.53 -6.70 -23.73
CA SER A 60 -1.55 -6.76 -24.77
C SER A 60 -1.36 -8.01 -25.64
N PHE A 61 -0.16 -8.29 -26.13
CA PHE A 61 0.13 -9.50 -26.89
C PHE A 61 -0.10 -10.80 -26.10
N VAL A 62 0.33 -10.85 -24.83
CA VAL A 62 0.08 -12.03 -23.97
C VAL A 62 -1.42 -12.25 -23.80
N HIS A 63 -2.17 -11.20 -23.50
CA HIS A 63 -3.62 -11.28 -23.34
C HIS A 63 -4.32 -11.77 -24.63
N GLN A 64 -3.96 -11.23 -25.80
CA GLN A 64 -4.52 -11.70 -27.06
C GLN A 64 -4.18 -13.17 -27.32
N GLY A 65 -2.97 -13.61 -26.95
CA GLY A 65 -2.56 -15.01 -27.07
C GLY A 65 -3.31 -15.97 -26.13
N GLU A 66 -3.64 -15.52 -24.91
CA GLU A 66 -4.43 -16.31 -23.94
C GLU A 66 -5.88 -16.52 -24.38
N MET A 67 -6.40 -15.65 -25.26
CA MET A 67 -7.77 -15.73 -25.78
C MET A 67 -7.91 -16.65 -27.00
N LEU A 68 -6.80 -17.19 -27.52
CA LEU A 68 -6.83 -18.11 -28.66
C LEU A 68 -7.24 -19.53 -28.21
N PRO A 69 -8.04 -20.24 -29.03
CA PRO A 69 -8.37 -21.64 -28.74
C PRO A 69 -7.10 -22.52 -28.80
N PRO A 70 -7.05 -23.63 -28.03
CA PRO A 70 -5.93 -24.56 -28.10
C PRO A 70 -5.74 -25.08 -29.52
N GLY A 71 -4.55 -24.89 -30.10
CA GLY A 71 -4.25 -25.20 -31.50
C GLY A 71 -2.78 -25.55 -31.75
N ASP A 72 -2.42 -25.76 -33.01
CA ASP A 72 -1.05 -26.08 -33.45
C ASP A 72 -0.06 -24.89 -33.37
N GLY A 73 -0.53 -23.73 -32.90
CA GLY A 73 0.24 -22.51 -32.74
C GLY A 73 0.37 -21.66 -34.01
N SER A 74 -0.36 -21.99 -35.09
CA SER A 74 -0.36 -21.21 -36.33
C SER A 74 -1.59 -20.29 -36.42
N HIS A 75 -1.45 -19.07 -35.89
CA HIS A 75 -2.49 -18.04 -35.89
C HIS A 75 -2.02 -16.72 -36.53
N PRO A 76 -1.68 -16.70 -37.85
CA PRO A 76 -1.11 -15.53 -38.50
C PRO A 76 -2.07 -14.34 -38.63
N ASP A 77 -3.37 -14.61 -38.82
CA ASP A 77 -4.39 -13.57 -38.92
C ASP A 77 -4.64 -12.96 -37.53
N GLU A 78 -4.64 -13.78 -36.48
CA GLU A 78 -4.82 -13.35 -35.10
C GLU A 78 -3.58 -12.64 -34.53
N TYR A 79 -2.37 -13.01 -34.97
CA TYR A 79 -1.17 -12.20 -34.67
C TYR A 79 -1.25 -10.81 -35.30
N THR A 80 -1.71 -10.75 -36.56
CA THR A 80 -1.88 -9.47 -37.27
C THR A 80 -2.92 -8.59 -36.56
N GLU A 81 -4.01 -9.20 -36.11
CA GLU A 81 -5.03 -8.53 -35.33
C GLU A 81 -4.51 -8.09 -33.95
N ALA A 82 -3.78 -8.95 -33.23
CA ALA A 82 -3.17 -8.60 -31.96
C ALA A 82 -2.17 -7.43 -32.10
N ALA A 83 -1.40 -7.40 -33.19
CA ALA A 83 -0.52 -6.29 -33.50
C ALA A 83 -1.30 -5.01 -33.83
N ARG A 84 -2.42 -5.10 -34.55
CA ARG A 84 -3.31 -3.96 -34.82
C ARG A 84 -3.90 -3.39 -33.53
N VAL A 85 -4.49 -4.24 -32.69
CA VAL A 85 -5.08 -3.85 -31.38
C VAL A 85 -4.03 -3.24 -30.47
N THR A 86 -2.85 -3.85 -30.38
CA THR A 86 -1.73 -3.33 -29.57
C THR A 86 -1.27 -1.96 -30.09
N LYS A 87 -1.20 -1.79 -31.42
CA LYS A 87 -0.84 -0.51 -32.03
C LYS A 87 -1.89 0.57 -31.77
N GLU A 88 -3.17 0.24 -31.81
CA GLU A 88 -4.26 1.18 -31.49
C GLU A 88 -4.21 1.60 -30.02
N LEU A 89 -4.03 0.65 -29.10
CA LEU A 89 -3.86 0.92 -27.67
C LEU A 89 -2.70 1.86 -27.40
N THR A 90 -1.50 1.53 -27.90
CA THR A 90 -0.30 2.35 -27.69
C THR A 90 -0.40 3.72 -28.36
N THR A 91 -1.08 3.83 -29.51
CA THR A 91 -1.37 5.12 -30.16
C THR A 91 -2.31 6.00 -29.32
N GLY A 92 -3.40 5.43 -28.80
CA GLY A 92 -4.31 6.14 -27.91
C GLY A 92 -3.62 6.61 -26.62
N MET A 93 -2.81 5.75 -26.01
CA MET A 93 -2.05 6.09 -24.81
C MET A 93 -1.00 7.18 -25.06
N ARG A 94 -0.31 7.18 -26.21
CA ARG A 94 0.60 8.27 -26.60
C ARG A 94 -0.12 9.60 -26.68
N ALA A 95 -1.26 9.64 -27.38
CA ALA A 95 -2.07 10.86 -27.51
C ALA A 95 -2.53 11.39 -26.15
N ALA A 96 -3.00 10.51 -25.26
CA ALA A 96 -3.41 10.89 -23.90
C ALA A 96 -2.22 11.42 -23.06
N ASN A 97 -1.04 10.79 -23.17
CA ASN A 97 0.15 11.23 -22.44
C ASN A 97 0.70 12.57 -22.96
N LEU A 98 0.58 12.83 -24.25
CA LEU A 98 0.87 14.14 -24.84
C LEU A 98 -0.11 15.19 -24.33
N ALA A 99 -1.41 14.92 -24.44
CA ALA A 99 -2.48 15.83 -24.02
C ALA A 99 -2.37 16.23 -22.53
N MET A 100 -1.91 15.29 -21.67
CA MET A 100 -1.66 15.55 -20.26
C MET A 100 -0.66 16.70 -20.02
N LEU A 101 0.36 16.85 -20.87
CA LEU A 101 1.36 17.91 -20.74
C LEU A 101 0.99 19.14 -21.56
N THR A 102 0.55 18.97 -22.81
CA THR A 102 0.19 20.10 -23.67
C THR A 102 -1.06 20.85 -23.20
N GLY A 103 -1.85 20.27 -22.31
CA GLY A 103 -2.94 20.96 -21.61
C GLY A 103 -2.50 21.92 -20.50
N LEU A 104 -1.20 21.95 -20.16
CA LEU A 104 -0.64 22.85 -19.16
C LEU A 104 0.09 24.00 -19.85
N ASN A 105 -0.38 25.24 -19.67
CA ASN A 105 0.25 26.43 -20.26
C ASN A 105 1.70 26.69 -19.78
N THR A 106 2.08 26.06 -18.68
CA THR A 106 3.41 26.14 -18.05
C THR A 106 4.39 25.09 -18.58
N VAL A 107 3.92 24.12 -19.39
CA VAL A 107 4.75 23.04 -19.94
C VAL A 107 4.80 23.15 -21.46
N THR A 108 6.02 23.26 -22.01
CA THR A 108 6.25 23.19 -23.45
C THR A 108 6.85 21.84 -23.81
N VAL A 109 6.21 21.10 -24.71
CA VAL A 109 6.73 19.81 -25.21
C VAL A 109 7.50 20.06 -26.51
N LEU A 110 8.76 19.65 -26.56
CA LEU A 110 9.63 19.72 -27.74
C LEU A 110 9.92 18.30 -28.25
N THR A 111 9.64 18.06 -29.52
CA THR A 111 10.03 16.81 -30.21
C THR A 111 11.36 17.03 -30.92
N GLY A 112 12.42 16.40 -30.44
CA GLY A 112 13.73 16.54 -31.05
C GLY A 112 14.87 15.97 -30.22
N ARG A 113 16.02 15.81 -30.86
CA ARG A 113 17.22 15.30 -30.18
C ARG A 113 17.87 16.41 -29.39
N ALA A 114 17.88 16.28 -28.07
CA ALA A 114 18.56 17.19 -27.16
C ALA A 114 20.06 16.92 -27.09
N HIS A 115 20.87 17.98 -27.07
CA HIS A 115 22.29 17.93 -26.72
C HIS A 115 22.69 19.19 -25.94
N PHE A 116 23.59 19.05 -24.97
CA PHE A 116 24.10 20.19 -24.21
C PHE A 116 25.13 20.96 -25.05
N THR A 117 24.98 22.28 -25.10
CA THR A 117 25.99 23.19 -25.64
C THR A 117 26.83 23.83 -24.55
N ASP A 118 26.29 23.89 -23.32
CA ASP A 118 27.00 24.22 -22.08
C ASP A 118 26.28 23.59 -20.87
N ALA A 119 26.61 23.99 -19.63
CA ALA A 119 26.04 23.41 -18.40
C ALA A 119 24.53 23.68 -18.20
N HIS A 120 23.98 24.74 -18.79
CA HIS A 120 22.59 25.20 -18.60
C HIS A 120 21.84 25.44 -19.92
N THR A 121 22.47 25.17 -21.06
CA THR A 121 21.89 25.36 -22.39
C THR A 121 21.80 24.03 -23.13
N ILE A 122 20.60 23.73 -23.62
CA ILE A 122 20.27 22.53 -24.39
C ILE A 122 19.80 22.95 -25.78
N ALA A 123 20.50 22.50 -26.81
CA ALA A 123 20.02 22.59 -28.18
C ALA A 123 19.13 21.37 -28.48
N VAL A 124 17.97 21.61 -29.09
CA VAL A 124 16.99 20.58 -29.46
C VAL A 124 16.80 20.60 -30.97
N ASP A 125 17.34 19.59 -31.64
CA ASP A 125 17.20 19.43 -33.08
C ASP A 125 15.84 18.81 -33.40
N THR A 126 14.91 19.61 -33.91
CA THR A 126 13.53 19.19 -34.18
C THR A 126 13.37 18.63 -35.61
N ASP A 127 12.30 17.85 -35.82
CA ASP A 127 11.97 17.24 -37.10
C ASP A 127 11.54 18.32 -38.12
N GLY A 128 12.55 18.95 -38.74
CA GLY A 128 12.41 20.08 -39.66
C GLY A 128 13.71 20.84 -39.94
N GLY A 129 14.84 20.42 -39.35
CA GLY A 129 16.13 21.11 -39.48
C GLY A 129 16.21 22.40 -38.68
N HIS A 130 15.29 22.59 -37.74
CA HIS A 130 15.23 23.75 -36.84
C HIS A 130 15.80 23.33 -35.48
N THR A 131 16.70 24.14 -34.92
CA THR A 131 17.27 23.92 -33.60
C THR A 131 16.68 24.94 -32.63
N ALA A 132 15.89 24.46 -31.66
CA ALA A 132 15.44 25.27 -30.54
C ALA A 132 16.53 25.32 -29.46
N VAL A 133 16.67 26.43 -28.76
CA VAL A 133 17.65 26.60 -27.68
C VAL A 133 16.90 26.74 -26.36
N VAL A 134 17.13 25.83 -25.42
CA VAL A 134 16.49 25.83 -24.11
C VAL A 134 17.52 26.21 -23.05
N HIS A 135 17.27 27.29 -22.32
CA HIS A 135 18.03 27.66 -21.13
C HIS A 135 17.26 27.22 -19.89
N ALA A 136 17.92 26.46 -19.01
CA ALA A 136 17.28 25.92 -17.82
C ALA A 136 18.20 25.96 -16.60
N ALA A 137 17.68 26.46 -15.48
CA ALA A 137 18.39 26.44 -14.20
C ALA A 137 18.61 24.99 -13.71
N HIS A 138 17.62 24.14 -13.94
CA HIS A 138 17.64 22.73 -13.57
C HIS A 138 17.44 21.85 -14.80
N VAL A 139 18.16 20.73 -14.88
CA VAL A 139 18.02 19.75 -15.95
C VAL A 139 17.91 18.35 -15.39
N VAL A 140 16.89 17.61 -15.82
CA VAL A 140 16.67 16.20 -15.46
C VAL A 140 16.75 15.34 -16.72
N ILE A 141 17.57 14.28 -16.67
CA ILE A 141 17.80 13.39 -17.81
C ILE A 141 17.22 12.01 -17.50
N GLY A 142 16.14 11.66 -18.19
CA GLY A 142 15.64 10.30 -18.30
C GLY A 142 16.44 9.53 -19.34
N THR A 143 17.42 8.75 -18.90
CA THR A 143 18.37 8.04 -19.79
C THR A 143 17.75 6.94 -20.65
N GLY A 144 16.50 6.58 -20.41
CA GLY A 144 15.85 5.42 -21.05
C GLY A 144 16.49 4.10 -20.66
N ALA A 145 16.12 3.04 -21.38
CA ALA A 145 16.67 1.69 -21.18
C ALA A 145 16.82 0.96 -22.52
N VAL A 146 17.86 0.16 -22.64
CA VAL A 146 18.09 -0.76 -23.76
C VAL A 146 18.27 -2.18 -23.22
N PRO A 147 17.74 -3.21 -23.90
CA PRO A 147 17.89 -4.59 -23.45
C PRO A 147 19.37 -5.02 -23.53
N VAL A 148 19.89 -5.59 -22.45
CA VAL A 148 21.20 -6.23 -22.43
C VAL A 148 21.05 -7.65 -22.96
N ILE A 149 21.55 -7.89 -24.17
CA ILE A 149 21.61 -9.25 -24.74
C ILE A 149 22.93 -9.89 -24.32
N SER A 150 22.85 -10.95 -23.51
CA SER A 150 24.03 -11.68 -23.02
C SER A 150 24.81 -12.32 -24.17
N ASP A 151 26.15 -12.35 -24.08
CA ASP A 151 27.03 -12.96 -25.09
C ASP A 151 27.09 -14.50 -24.96
N ILE A 152 25.91 -15.11 -25.02
CA ILE A 152 25.75 -16.57 -25.08
C ILE A 152 25.84 -16.98 -26.56
N ALA A 153 26.73 -17.91 -26.87
CA ALA A 153 26.95 -18.38 -28.24
C ALA A 153 25.64 -18.84 -28.89
N GLY A 154 25.32 -18.24 -30.05
CA GLY A 154 24.11 -18.53 -30.82
C GLY A 154 22.84 -17.79 -30.36
N LEU A 155 22.84 -17.09 -29.21
CA LEU A 155 21.65 -16.40 -28.69
C LEU A 155 21.15 -15.32 -29.65
N ARG A 156 22.06 -14.51 -30.20
CA ARG A 156 21.74 -13.43 -31.14
C ARG A 156 21.23 -13.92 -32.50
N THR A 157 21.50 -15.17 -32.86
CA THR A 157 21.21 -15.71 -34.19
C THR A 157 20.00 -16.65 -34.20
N LYS A 158 19.39 -16.95 -33.04
CA LYS A 158 18.21 -17.83 -32.98
C LYS A 158 16.91 -17.05 -33.24
N PRO A 159 16.05 -17.50 -34.17
CA PRO A 159 14.79 -16.81 -34.51
C PRO A 159 13.76 -16.70 -33.36
N VAL A 160 13.96 -17.46 -32.28
CA VAL A 160 13.03 -17.52 -31.14
C VAL A 160 13.36 -16.54 -30.02
N VAL A 161 14.52 -15.88 -30.08
CA VAL A 161 14.95 -14.90 -29.09
C VAL A 161 14.51 -13.52 -29.58
N MET A 162 13.55 -12.92 -28.88
CA MET A 162 12.99 -11.62 -29.20
C MET A 162 13.06 -10.71 -27.96
N THR A 163 13.39 -9.45 -28.20
CA THR A 163 13.25 -8.33 -27.29
C THR A 163 11.85 -7.75 -27.39
N SER A 164 11.43 -6.92 -26.43
CA SER A 164 10.11 -6.27 -26.47
C SER A 164 9.92 -5.35 -27.67
N THR A 165 11.01 -4.90 -28.31
CA THR A 165 10.98 -4.11 -29.55
C THR A 165 10.81 -4.94 -30.82
N ASP A 166 11.19 -6.22 -30.82
CA ASP A 166 11.22 -7.04 -32.04
C ASP A 166 9.82 -7.35 -32.61
N PRO A 167 8.80 -7.74 -31.80
CA PRO A 167 7.43 -7.92 -32.29
C PRO A 167 6.79 -6.64 -32.83
N LEU A 168 7.28 -5.48 -32.37
CA LEU A 168 6.72 -4.15 -32.68
C LEU A 168 7.37 -3.49 -33.92
N GLY A 169 8.55 -3.95 -34.33
CA GLY A 169 9.37 -3.38 -35.42
C GLY A 169 8.98 -3.79 -36.85
N GLY A 170 7.85 -4.48 -37.04
CA GLY A 170 7.21 -4.64 -38.35
C GLY A 170 7.84 -5.64 -39.33
N LYS A 171 8.71 -6.58 -38.93
CA LYS A 171 9.07 -7.75 -39.77
C LYS A 171 9.43 -9.01 -38.97
N PRO A 172 8.49 -9.94 -38.71
CA PRO A 172 8.87 -11.31 -38.38
C PRO A 172 9.01 -12.13 -39.68
N LYS A 173 10.23 -12.56 -40.02
CA LYS A 173 10.40 -13.76 -40.87
C LYS A 173 10.19 -14.99 -39.98
N ILE A 174 8.94 -15.36 -39.72
CA ILE A 174 8.64 -16.63 -39.05
C ILE A 174 8.67 -17.72 -40.13
N SER A 175 9.70 -18.58 -40.09
CA SER A 175 9.76 -19.77 -40.93
C SER A 175 8.72 -20.82 -40.47
N LYS A 176 8.11 -21.51 -41.44
CA LYS A 176 6.92 -22.39 -41.36
C LYS A 176 6.99 -23.64 -40.47
N THR A 177 7.53 -23.57 -39.25
CA THR A 177 7.43 -24.68 -38.29
C THR A 177 7.62 -24.19 -36.85
N PRO A 178 6.55 -23.89 -36.11
CA PRO A 178 6.65 -23.69 -34.68
C PRO A 178 6.55 -25.05 -33.98
N ALA A 179 7.66 -25.53 -33.43
CA ALA A 179 7.59 -26.41 -32.28
C ALA A 179 7.30 -25.50 -31.07
N THR A 180 6.05 -25.45 -30.65
CA THR A 180 5.62 -24.80 -29.40
C THR A 180 6.19 -25.56 -28.21
N CYS A 181 7.40 -25.18 -27.78
CA CYS A 181 7.81 -25.36 -26.39
C CYS A 181 7.28 -24.15 -25.61
N SER A 182 6.37 -24.42 -24.65
CA SER A 182 5.83 -23.46 -23.68
C SER A 182 6.89 -23.01 -22.66
N ALA A 183 8.03 -22.54 -23.14
CA ALA A 183 9.15 -22.06 -22.33
C ALA A 183 9.73 -20.83 -23.02
N MET A 184 9.03 -19.70 -22.90
CA MET A 184 9.62 -18.40 -23.16
C MET A 184 10.54 -18.08 -21.97
N LEU A 185 11.75 -18.63 -22.01
CA LEU A 185 12.83 -18.30 -21.07
C LEU A 185 13.16 -16.80 -21.24
N MET A 186 12.58 -15.95 -20.39
CA MET A 186 13.22 -14.68 -20.03
C MET A 186 14.34 -15.03 -19.05
N LEU A 187 15.58 -14.91 -19.52
CA LEU A 187 16.76 -15.08 -18.69
C LEU A 187 16.81 -13.92 -17.68
N LEU A 188 16.42 -14.19 -16.43
CA LEU A 188 16.91 -13.48 -15.26
C LEU A 188 18.44 -13.65 -15.24
N SER A 189 19.14 -12.59 -15.64
CA SER A 189 20.60 -12.48 -15.50
C SER A 189 20.93 -11.04 -15.15
N TYR A 190 20.51 -10.63 -13.96
CA TYR A 190 21.05 -9.47 -13.26
C TYR A 190 21.43 -9.94 -11.86
N ILE A 191 22.70 -10.36 -11.72
CA ILE A 191 23.60 -10.24 -10.57
C ILE A 191 24.89 -10.99 -10.97
N HIS A 192 26.03 -10.28 -10.87
CA HIS A 192 27.42 -10.67 -11.18
C HIS A 192 27.94 -10.59 -12.64
N ARG A 193 28.47 -9.42 -13.02
CA ARG A 193 29.88 -9.22 -13.46
C ARG A 193 30.15 -7.79 -13.95
N VAL A 194 30.62 -6.91 -13.05
CA VAL A 194 31.61 -5.87 -13.40
C VAL A 194 32.51 -5.72 -12.18
N CYS A 195 33.71 -6.30 -12.24
CA CYS A 195 34.96 -5.83 -11.63
C CYS A 195 36.01 -6.93 -11.72
N ARG A 196 36.77 -6.93 -12.83
CA ARG A 196 38.22 -7.19 -12.75
C ARG A 196 38.94 -6.22 -13.69
N PRO A 197 39.93 -5.47 -13.19
CA PRO A 197 40.72 -4.56 -14.00
C PRO A 197 41.83 -5.34 -14.73
N SER A 198 42.10 -4.95 -15.96
CA SER A 198 43.33 -5.31 -16.66
C SER A 198 44.00 -4.03 -17.15
N GLY A 199 45.16 -3.71 -16.59
CA GLY A 199 46.21 -2.96 -17.28
C GLY A 199 46.29 -1.46 -17.03
N THR A 200 47.07 -1.09 -16.00
CA THR A 200 48.10 -0.02 -15.99
C THR A 200 47.90 1.25 -16.84
N ALA A 201 47.62 2.37 -16.17
CA ALA A 201 48.29 3.65 -16.45
C ALA A 201 48.18 4.59 -15.22
N THR A 202 49.35 5.02 -14.76
CA THR A 202 49.64 6.02 -13.72
C THR A 202 49.12 7.42 -14.06
N THR A 203 48.50 8.14 -13.11
CA THR A 203 49.00 9.40 -12.48
C THR A 203 47.93 10.15 -11.65
N ASN A 204 48.29 10.45 -10.40
CA ASN A 204 48.05 11.64 -9.56
C ASN A 204 46.75 12.48 -9.66
N ALA A 205 45.97 12.55 -8.57
CA ALA A 205 46.01 13.64 -7.56
C ALA A 205 44.68 13.88 -6.79
N LEU A 206 44.78 13.85 -5.45
CA LEU A 206 44.05 14.59 -4.37
C LEU A 206 42.50 14.59 -4.35
N SER A 207 41.86 13.86 -3.41
CA SER A 207 41.48 14.22 -2.02
C SER A 207 40.28 15.19 -1.92
N ILE A 208 39.16 14.82 -1.27
CA ILE A 208 38.86 15.14 0.16
C ILE A 208 37.53 14.48 0.62
N PHE A 209 37.52 13.96 1.87
CA PHE A 209 36.46 13.30 2.71
C PHE A 209 35.93 11.91 2.27
N GLY A 210 35.88 10.84 3.07
CA GLY A 210 36.13 10.61 4.51
C GLY A 210 35.23 9.50 5.07
N SER A 211 35.55 8.23 4.77
CA SER A 211 35.29 6.94 5.48
C SER A 211 34.06 6.73 6.40
N VAL A 212 33.26 5.68 6.12
CA VAL A 212 32.83 4.64 7.10
C VAL A 212 32.71 3.27 6.36
N SER A 213 33.13 2.21 7.04
CA SER A 213 33.45 0.84 6.60
C SER A 213 32.28 -0.09 6.28
N ALA A 214 32.52 -1.04 5.36
CA ALA A 214 31.68 -2.20 5.09
C ALA A 214 32.27 -3.46 5.74
N ASP A 215 31.49 -4.17 6.54
CA ASP A 215 31.69 -5.59 6.87
C ASP A 215 30.37 -6.18 7.36
N SER A 216 29.74 -7.06 6.57
CA SER A 216 29.08 -8.28 7.07
C SER A 216 28.36 -9.11 5.99
N ALA A 217 28.68 -10.40 6.00
CA ALA A 217 27.85 -11.59 5.72
C ALA A 217 27.63 -12.08 4.26
N PHE A 218 28.45 -13.08 3.90
CA PHE A 218 28.20 -14.11 2.89
C PHE A 218 27.31 -15.24 3.47
N PHE A 219 26.32 -15.73 2.71
CA PHE A 219 25.76 -17.09 2.87
C PHE A 219 25.49 -17.74 1.51
N SER A 220 25.89 -19.01 1.39
CA SER A 220 25.88 -19.85 0.18
C SER A 220 24.76 -20.89 0.28
N CYS A 221 24.00 -21.10 -0.82
CA CYS A 221 23.06 -22.21 -0.95
C CYS A 221 23.46 -23.07 -2.16
N SER A 222 23.69 -24.37 -1.92
CA SER A 222 24.13 -25.36 -2.92
C SER A 222 23.01 -26.37 -3.18
N CYS A 223 22.58 -26.55 -4.43
CA CYS A 223 21.68 -27.64 -4.83
C CYS A 223 22.37 -28.58 -5.84
N ARG A 224 22.39 -29.89 -5.49
CA ARG A 224 22.87 -31.00 -6.32
C ARG A 224 21.82 -31.44 -7.35
N ILE A 225 22.28 -31.90 -8.52
CA ILE A 225 21.48 -32.46 -9.61
C ILE A 225 21.36 -33.98 -9.44
N LEU A 226 20.15 -34.55 -9.60
CA LEU A 226 19.91 -35.98 -9.82
C LEU A 226 18.98 -36.18 -11.04
N PRO A 227 19.17 -37.23 -11.88
CA PRO A 227 18.46 -37.34 -13.16
C PRO A 227 17.17 -38.18 -13.09
N LEU A 228 16.21 -37.81 -13.95
CA LEU A 228 14.85 -38.35 -14.07
C LEU A 228 14.76 -39.69 -14.83
N ARG A 229 13.93 -40.62 -14.32
CA ARG A 229 13.20 -41.62 -15.14
C ARG A 229 11.85 -41.96 -14.48
N GLY A 230 10.78 -41.99 -15.28
CA GLY A 230 9.54 -42.73 -14.97
C GLY A 230 8.24 -41.91 -15.09
N ARG A 231 7.36 -42.32 -16.02
CA ARG A 231 6.08 -41.69 -16.39
C ARG A 231 5.01 -41.80 -15.29
N GLY A 232 4.25 -40.73 -15.06
CA GLY A 232 2.97 -40.75 -14.32
C GLY A 232 2.30 -39.38 -14.28
N ARG A 233 1.04 -39.30 -14.70
CA ARG A 233 0.20 -38.07 -14.76
C ARG A 233 0.10 -37.39 -13.38
N ARG A 234 0.41 -36.09 -13.28
CA ARG A 234 -0.14 -35.16 -12.27
C ARG A 234 -0.30 -33.74 -12.84
N ARG A 235 -1.41 -33.12 -12.43
CA ARG A 235 -1.82 -31.74 -12.71
C ARG A 235 -0.87 -30.75 -12.03
N SER A 236 -0.82 -29.56 -12.61
CA SER A 236 0.03 -28.40 -12.35
C SER A 236 0.27 -28.07 -10.87
N ALA A 237 1.54 -28.19 -10.46
CA ALA A 237 2.14 -27.46 -9.35
C ALA A 237 3.13 -26.45 -9.95
N TRP A 238 2.76 -25.17 -9.98
CA TRP A 238 3.65 -24.05 -10.30
C TRP A 238 3.23 -22.84 -9.45
N ALA A 239 3.69 -22.83 -8.19
CA ALA A 239 3.69 -21.66 -7.32
C ALA A 239 4.74 -21.90 -6.22
N SER A 240 6.01 -21.68 -6.54
CA SER A 240 7.11 -21.48 -5.58
C SER A 240 8.44 -21.31 -6.32
N CYS A 241 8.83 -20.05 -6.54
CA CYS A 241 10.25 -19.70 -6.71
C CYS A 241 10.48 -18.26 -6.19
N PRO A 242 11.21 -18.08 -5.07
CA PRO A 242 11.47 -16.78 -4.46
C PRO A 242 12.79 -16.20 -5.01
N ALA A 243 12.72 -15.39 -6.07
CA ALA A 243 13.90 -14.65 -6.56
C ALA A 243 13.52 -13.45 -7.47
N THR A 244 12.66 -12.54 -7.00
CA THR A 244 12.45 -11.25 -7.70
C THR A 244 12.06 -10.10 -6.77
N ARG A 245 12.77 -9.89 -5.66
CA ARG A 245 12.71 -8.62 -4.91
C ARG A 245 14.04 -8.42 -4.20
N LEU A 246 14.96 -7.67 -4.81
CA LEU A 246 15.98 -6.93 -4.08
C LEU A 246 16.56 -5.78 -4.92
N HIS A 247 16.60 -4.60 -4.30
CA HIS A 247 17.43 -3.42 -4.58
C HIS A 247 17.06 -2.49 -5.75
N LEU A 248 16.19 -1.52 -5.43
CA LEU A 248 16.36 -0.12 -5.86
C LEU A 248 16.33 0.76 -4.60
N ALA A 249 17.44 0.75 -3.86
CA ALA A 249 17.76 1.77 -2.86
C ALA A 249 19.12 2.35 -3.24
N GLY A 250 19.16 3.67 -3.41
CA GLY A 250 20.40 4.41 -3.67
C GLY A 250 20.33 5.33 -4.87
N LEU A 251 19.70 6.49 -4.68
CA LEU A 251 20.17 7.82 -5.13
C LEU A 251 19.21 8.87 -4.54
N ASN A 252 19.53 9.31 -3.32
CA ASN A 252 18.85 10.42 -2.64
C ASN A 252 19.35 11.76 -3.20
N THR A 253 18.41 12.56 -3.71
CA THR A 253 18.34 14.01 -3.42
C THR A 253 16.91 14.54 -3.69
N LEU A 254 16.17 14.71 -2.59
CA LEU A 254 15.13 15.72 -2.32
C LEU A 254 13.81 15.72 -3.13
N GLU A 255 13.05 14.62 -3.05
CA GLU A 255 11.58 14.69 -2.89
C GLU A 255 11.25 13.99 -1.56
N ARG A 256 10.81 14.74 -0.54
CA ARG A 256 10.13 14.10 0.60
C ARG A 256 8.83 13.53 0.03
N ILE A 257 8.74 12.21 -0.08
CA ILE A 257 7.46 11.53 0.06
C ILE A 257 6.84 12.14 1.33
N ALA A 258 5.59 12.59 1.29
CA ALA A 258 4.96 13.10 2.50
C ALA A 258 5.02 11.99 3.55
N GLU A 259 5.89 12.15 4.56
CA GLU A 259 6.02 11.20 5.65
C GLU A 259 4.72 11.28 6.45
N MET A 260 4.08 10.13 6.66
CA MET A 260 2.94 10.03 7.57
C MET A 260 3.40 10.55 8.94
N ARG A 261 2.66 11.48 9.53
CA ARG A 261 3.07 12.12 10.79
C ARG A 261 3.06 11.12 11.94
N ASP A 262 1.99 10.36 12.07
CA ASP A 262 1.81 9.38 13.13
C ASP A 262 1.50 8.01 12.51
N TYR A 263 2.36 7.01 12.69
CA TYR A 263 2.15 5.65 12.18
C TYR A 263 2.42 4.62 13.25
N GLY A 264 1.56 3.61 13.31
CA GLY A 264 1.64 2.63 14.38
C GLY A 264 0.62 1.52 14.30
N VAL A 265 0.23 1.05 15.47
CA VAL A 265 -0.67 -0.10 15.65
C VAL A 265 -1.77 0.26 16.63
N VAL A 266 -2.89 -0.44 16.54
CA VAL A 266 -3.91 -0.45 17.60
C VAL A 266 -3.48 -1.40 18.71
N TYR A 267 -3.63 -0.99 19.97
CA TYR A 267 -3.30 -1.75 21.16
C TYR A 267 -4.53 -1.84 22.07
N ASP A 268 -5.09 -3.04 22.14
CA ASP A 268 -6.26 -3.35 22.95
C ASP A 268 -5.86 -3.62 24.40
N VAL A 269 -6.53 -2.97 25.35
CA VAL A 269 -6.35 -3.19 26.81
C VAL A 269 -7.55 -3.90 27.45
N GLY A 270 -8.55 -4.27 26.66
CA GLY A 270 -9.73 -5.03 27.07
C GLY A 270 -11.03 -4.36 26.65
N LEU A 271 -11.69 -4.95 25.66
CA LEU A 271 -13.01 -4.65 25.13
C LEU A 271 -13.98 -5.82 25.36
N ARG A 272 -15.28 -5.54 25.47
CA ARG A 272 -16.33 -6.57 25.61
C ARG A 272 -17.10 -6.79 24.31
N PHE A 273 -16.50 -7.56 23.42
CA PHE A 273 -17.19 -8.04 22.21
C PHE A 273 -18.37 -8.95 22.56
N THR A 274 -18.30 -9.66 23.69
CA THR A 274 -19.40 -10.40 24.31
C THR A 274 -19.61 -9.93 25.76
N PRO A 275 -20.80 -10.15 26.35
CA PRO A 275 -21.05 -9.74 27.74
C PRO A 275 -20.14 -10.44 28.76
N GLU A 276 -19.69 -11.66 28.48
CA GLU A 276 -18.99 -12.49 29.47
C GLU A 276 -17.50 -12.15 29.63
N GLU A 277 -16.79 -11.87 28.54
CA GLU A 277 -15.32 -11.88 28.52
C GLU A 277 -14.72 -10.58 27.97
N LEU A 278 -13.54 -10.21 28.50
CA LEU A 278 -12.72 -9.15 27.95
C LEU A 278 -11.79 -9.72 26.89
N SER A 279 -11.55 -8.95 25.83
CA SER A 279 -10.61 -9.31 24.77
C SER A 279 -9.17 -9.49 25.25
N VAL A 280 -8.82 -8.87 26.38
CA VAL A 280 -7.51 -8.99 27.04
C VAL A 280 -7.73 -9.28 28.53
N GLU A 281 -7.44 -10.52 28.92
CA GLU A 281 -7.38 -10.96 30.31
C GLU A 281 -6.34 -12.10 30.48
N PRO A 282 -5.51 -12.10 31.55
CA PRO A 282 -5.36 -11.02 32.53
C PRO A 282 -4.67 -9.77 31.97
N PHE A 283 -4.99 -8.60 32.52
CA PHE A 283 -4.23 -7.38 32.22
C PHE A 283 -2.95 -7.31 33.05
N ASP A 284 -1.79 -7.35 32.38
CA ASP A 284 -0.47 -7.26 33.00
C ASP A 284 0.24 -5.95 32.58
N PRO A 285 0.35 -4.95 33.47
CA PRO A 285 1.07 -3.71 33.20
C PRO A 285 2.54 -3.91 32.76
N SER A 286 3.19 -4.99 33.20
CA SER A 286 4.58 -5.28 32.85
C SER A 286 4.68 -5.73 31.39
N LEU A 287 3.73 -6.55 30.94
CA LEU A 287 3.62 -6.94 29.54
C LEU A 287 3.27 -5.72 28.66
N VAL A 288 2.35 -4.85 29.10
CA VAL A 288 2.04 -3.61 28.39
C VAL A 288 3.29 -2.74 28.22
N ALA A 289 4.10 -2.58 29.28
CA ALA A 289 5.35 -1.84 29.19
C ALA A 289 6.34 -2.47 28.20
N HIS A 290 6.46 -3.80 28.20
CA HIS A 290 7.28 -4.53 27.24
C HIS A 290 6.79 -4.35 25.80
N ASP A 291 5.51 -4.55 25.56
CA ASP A 291 4.90 -4.44 24.24
C ASP A 291 5.07 -3.02 23.68
N MET A 292 4.91 -1.97 24.49
CA MET A 292 5.14 -0.58 24.04
C MET A 292 6.60 -0.33 23.62
N GLN A 293 7.57 -0.95 24.28
CA GLN A 293 8.97 -0.90 23.85
C GLN A 293 9.19 -1.66 22.54
N VAL A 294 8.58 -2.84 22.38
CA VAL A 294 8.61 -3.59 21.11
C VAL A 294 8.00 -2.76 19.97
N ILE A 295 6.84 -2.13 20.21
CA ILE A 295 6.15 -1.29 19.24
C ILE A 295 7.03 -0.10 18.82
N ALA A 296 7.70 0.56 19.76
CA ALA A 296 8.59 1.67 19.45
C ALA A 296 9.90 1.23 18.76
N GLU A 297 10.58 0.23 19.30
CA GLU A 297 11.97 -0.08 18.93
C GLU A 297 12.09 -1.16 17.85
N GLN A 298 11.18 -2.13 17.82
CA GLN A 298 11.23 -3.27 16.89
C GLN A 298 10.28 -3.09 15.72
N LEU A 299 9.06 -2.60 15.99
CA LEU A 299 8.10 -2.25 14.94
C LEU A 299 8.40 -0.87 14.34
N HIS A 300 9.26 -0.05 14.97
CA HIS A 300 9.63 1.31 14.55
C HIS A 300 8.45 2.29 14.51
N ALA A 301 7.36 2.03 15.23
CA ALA A 301 6.21 2.93 15.28
C ALA A 301 6.55 4.20 16.08
N ASN A 302 5.90 5.31 15.74
CA ASN A 302 6.02 6.58 16.48
C ASN A 302 4.73 6.99 17.22
N ALA A 303 3.66 6.20 17.05
CA ALA A 303 2.37 6.38 17.69
C ALA A 303 1.70 5.03 17.97
N VAL A 304 0.73 5.04 18.88
CA VAL A 304 -0.13 3.90 19.19
C VAL A 304 -1.56 4.39 19.44
N ARG A 305 -2.56 3.70 18.91
CA ARG A 305 -3.95 3.87 19.31
C ARG A 305 -4.26 2.87 20.40
N ILE A 306 -4.65 3.34 21.58
CA ILE A 306 -4.93 2.49 22.73
C ILE A 306 -6.44 2.47 22.95
N GLU A 307 -7.04 1.29 22.92
CA GLU A 307 -8.48 1.10 23.05
C GLU A 307 -8.84 0.16 24.20
N GLY A 308 -10.00 0.40 24.82
CA GLY A 308 -10.52 -0.44 25.89
C GLY A 308 -11.61 0.24 26.71
N GLU A 309 -12.35 -0.53 27.51
CA GLU A 309 -13.45 -0.01 28.33
C GLU A 309 -12.98 0.53 29.69
N ASN A 310 -11.84 0.05 30.19
CA ASN A 310 -11.35 0.40 31.52
C ASN A 310 -10.36 1.58 31.43
N ILE A 311 -10.76 2.73 32.00
CA ILE A 311 -9.96 3.97 31.97
C ILE A 311 -8.61 3.80 32.67
N ASP A 312 -8.52 3.03 33.76
CA ASP A 312 -7.24 2.82 34.47
C ASP A 312 -6.27 1.99 33.62
N ARG A 313 -6.77 1.00 32.87
CA ARG A 313 -5.96 0.24 31.90
C ARG A 313 -5.46 1.13 30.78
N LEU A 314 -6.32 1.99 30.22
CA LEU A 314 -5.97 2.99 29.21
C LEU A 314 -4.90 3.96 29.72
N VAL A 315 -5.06 4.49 30.94
CA VAL A 315 -4.10 5.38 31.59
C VAL A 315 -2.74 4.70 31.79
N THR A 316 -2.76 3.44 32.24
CA THR A 316 -1.55 2.63 32.43
C THR A 316 -0.82 2.46 31.11
N ALA A 317 -1.52 2.02 30.06
CA ALA A 317 -0.93 1.82 28.75
C ALA A 317 -0.44 3.14 28.12
N ALA A 318 -1.15 4.25 28.29
CA ALA A 318 -0.73 5.55 27.79
C ALA A 318 0.57 6.06 28.45
N ARG A 319 0.78 5.79 29.74
CA ARG A 319 2.05 6.10 30.43
C ARG A 319 3.19 5.21 29.94
N CYS A 320 2.93 3.93 29.69
CA CYS A 320 3.90 3.02 29.07
C CYS A 320 4.29 3.49 27.67
N ALA A 321 3.30 3.85 26.83
CA ALA A 321 3.52 4.39 25.49
C ALA A 321 4.33 5.70 25.52
N HIS A 322 4.00 6.62 26.43
CA HIS A 322 4.78 7.84 26.63
C HIS A 322 6.24 7.57 27.00
N SER A 323 6.47 6.60 27.90
CA SER A 323 7.82 6.21 28.32
C SER A 323 8.62 5.58 27.18
N ALA A 324 7.95 4.96 26.22
CA ALA A 324 8.55 4.43 24.97
C ALA A 324 8.68 5.50 23.86
N GLY A 325 8.25 6.74 24.09
CA GLY A 325 8.35 7.84 23.12
C GLY A 325 7.21 7.91 22.09
N LEU A 326 6.13 7.14 22.27
CA LEU A 326 5.02 7.05 21.33
C LEU A 326 3.99 8.18 21.54
N ALA A 327 3.41 8.69 20.44
CA ALA A 327 2.14 9.41 20.48
C ALA A 327 1.01 8.47 20.93
N VAL A 328 -0.01 9.01 21.60
CA VAL A 328 -1.16 8.21 22.04
C VAL A 328 -2.44 8.73 21.40
N TYR A 329 -3.14 7.83 20.70
CA TYR A 329 -4.52 8.00 20.30
C TYR A 329 -5.37 7.30 21.37
N PHE A 330 -5.89 8.08 22.31
CA PHE A 330 -6.53 7.58 23.54
C PHE A 330 -8.02 7.33 23.28
N ASN A 331 -8.45 6.07 23.28
CA ASN A 331 -9.79 5.66 22.86
C ASN A 331 -10.55 4.91 23.98
N PRO A 332 -11.35 5.61 24.81
CA PRO A 332 -12.24 5.00 25.81
C PRO A 332 -13.48 4.38 25.16
N TRP A 333 -13.26 3.31 24.40
CA TRP A 333 -14.29 2.64 23.64
C TRP A 333 -15.09 1.68 24.53
N LYS A 334 -16.33 2.05 24.85
CA LYS A 334 -17.26 1.24 25.65
C LYS A 334 -18.29 0.57 24.76
N MET A 335 -18.21 -0.74 24.61
CA MET A 335 -19.07 -1.49 23.69
C MET A 335 -20.48 -1.68 24.27
N ASN A 336 -21.48 -1.72 23.39
CA ASN A 336 -22.90 -1.90 23.70
C ASN A 336 -23.50 -0.87 24.68
N ALA A 337 -22.79 0.22 24.95
CA ALA A 337 -23.29 1.29 25.80
C ALA A 337 -24.21 2.23 25.02
N GLY A 338 -25.28 2.68 25.67
CA GLY A 338 -26.16 3.71 25.11
C GLY A 338 -25.50 5.09 25.07
N VAL A 339 -26.14 6.05 24.40
CA VAL A 339 -25.62 7.43 24.25
C VAL A 339 -25.29 8.09 25.60
N GLU A 340 -26.19 8.06 26.58
CA GLU A 340 -25.97 8.75 27.86
C GLU A 340 -24.88 8.09 28.71
N GLU A 341 -24.79 6.76 28.67
CA GLU A 341 -23.72 6.02 29.34
C GLU A 341 -22.36 6.32 28.70
N THR A 342 -22.31 6.29 27.37
CA THR A 342 -21.11 6.63 26.59
C THR A 342 -20.67 8.06 26.89
N ARG A 343 -21.61 9.01 26.92
CA ARG A 343 -21.34 10.42 27.25
C ARG A 343 -20.69 10.56 28.62
N ARG A 344 -21.18 9.85 29.64
CA ARG A 344 -20.58 9.86 30.98
C ARG A 344 -19.18 9.25 30.98
N HIS A 345 -19.01 8.14 30.28
CA HIS A 345 -17.74 7.44 30.18
C HIS A 345 -16.65 8.28 29.49
N VAL A 346 -16.96 8.93 28.36
CA VAL A 346 -16.01 9.81 27.69
C VAL A 346 -15.70 11.07 28.51
N ALA A 347 -16.62 11.53 29.36
CA ALA A 347 -16.37 12.64 30.29
C ALA A 347 -15.30 12.29 31.33
N GLU A 348 -15.42 11.10 31.94
CA GLU A 348 -14.45 10.59 32.91
C GLU A 348 -13.09 10.35 32.24
N ALA A 349 -13.09 9.76 31.05
CA ALA A 349 -11.90 9.52 30.26
C ALA A 349 -11.21 10.83 29.82
N ALA A 350 -11.96 11.88 29.49
CA ALA A 350 -11.42 13.18 29.11
C ALA A 350 -10.62 13.84 30.25
N ILE A 351 -11.09 13.70 31.51
CA ILE A 351 -10.36 14.16 32.70
C ILE A 351 -9.04 13.41 32.83
N ALA A 352 -9.06 12.08 32.67
CA ALA A 352 -7.86 11.25 32.75
C ALA A 352 -6.86 11.57 31.63
N ALA A 353 -7.34 11.76 30.39
CA ALA A 353 -6.52 12.14 29.25
C ALA A 353 -5.90 13.55 29.41
N GLU A 354 -6.63 14.52 29.94
CA GLU A 354 -6.08 15.85 30.22
C GLU A 354 -5.00 15.79 31.32
N GLN A 355 -5.19 14.95 32.35
CA GLN A 355 -4.18 14.71 33.37
C GLN A 355 -2.89 14.12 32.76
N LEU A 356 -3.01 13.14 31.86
CA LEU A 356 -1.87 12.59 31.13
C LEU A 356 -1.18 13.65 30.24
N ARG A 357 -1.93 14.55 29.59
CA ARG A 357 -1.33 15.66 28.84
C ARG A 357 -0.51 16.59 29.73
N ARG A 358 -0.96 16.86 30.94
CA ARG A 358 -0.19 17.64 31.94
C ARG A 358 1.08 16.92 32.40
N GLU A 359 1.09 15.59 32.34
CA GLU A 359 2.27 14.75 32.56
C GLU A 359 3.23 14.72 31.36
N GLY A 360 2.85 15.30 30.21
CA GLY A 360 3.68 15.40 28.99
C GLY A 360 3.31 14.41 27.88
N VAL A 361 2.27 13.60 28.07
CA VAL A 361 1.83 12.64 27.04
C VAL A 361 1.23 13.37 25.84
N ARG A 362 1.71 13.07 24.61
CA ARG A 362 1.10 13.57 23.37
C ARG A 362 -0.18 12.81 23.07
N ILE A 363 -1.33 13.39 23.39
CA ILE A 363 -2.64 12.72 23.22
C ILE A 363 -3.49 13.38 22.14
N THR A 364 -4.01 12.54 21.24
CA THR A 364 -5.24 12.75 20.45
C THR A 364 -6.36 11.93 21.08
N PHE A 365 -7.49 12.54 21.43
CA PHE A 365 -8.61 11.84 22.06
C PHE A 365 -9.57 11.29 21.01
N VAL A 366 -9.77 9.98 20.99
CA VAL A 366 -10.71 9.29 20.08
C VAL A 366 -11.98 9.01 20.86
N THR A 367 -13.05 9.78 20.62
CA THR A 367 -14.30 9.72 21.38
C THR A 367 -14.85 8.31 21.54
N THR A 368 -15.13 7.64 20.43
CA THR A 368 -15.61 6.25 20.35
C THR A 368 -15.19 5.65 19.00
N CYS A 369 -15.53 4.39 18.73
CA CYS A 369 -15.33 3.72 17.45
C CYS A 369 -16.65 3.12 16.94
N GLU A 370 -16.97 3.35 15.66
CA GLU A 370 -18.06 2.72 14.91
C GLU A 370 -19.39 2.61 15.70
N PHE A 371 -19.76 3.73 16.35
CA PHE A 371 -20.85 3.82 17.31
C PHE A 371 -22.19 3.39 16.74
N SER A 372 -22.40 3.48 15.42
CA SER A 372 -23.62 2.99 14.79
C SER A 372 -23.88 1.49 15.03
N ILE A 373 -22.83 0.65 15.03
CA ILE A 373 -22.95 -0.80 15.22
C ILE A 373 -22.51 -1.27 16.61
N PHE A 374 -21.56 -0.58 17.23
CA PHE A 374 -21.04 -0.97 18.55
C PHE A 374 -21.69 -0.22 19.71
N GLY A 375 -22.33 0.93 19.46
CA GLY A 375 -23.13 1.64 20.44
C GLY A 375 -24.57 1.16 20.45
N ASP A 376 -25.26 1.38 21.57
CA ASP A 376 -26.70 1.16 21.65
C ASP A 376 -27.51 2.42 21.31
N GLY A 377 -28.54 2.25 20.47
CA GLY A 377 -29.52 3.29 20.16
C GLY A 377 -29.35 4.05 18.84
N ILE A 378 -28.42 3.67 17.95
CA ILE A 378 -28.33 4.22 16.58
C ILE A 378 -28.91 3.24 15.56
N TYR A 379 -28.24 2.10 15.32
CA TYR A 379 -28.83 1.03 14.52
C TYR A 379 -29.68 0.11 15.40
N PRO A 380 -30.79 -0.42 14.88
CA PRO A 380 -31.64 -1.34 15.64
C PRO A 380 -30.95 -2.69 15.83
N GLY A 381 -31.07 -3.23 17.04
CA GLY A 381 -30.50 -4.50 17.46
C GLY A 381 -30.16 -4.46 18.95
N SER A 382 -30.26 -5.60 19.62
CA SER A 382 -29.93 -5.74 21.05
C SER A 382 -28.46 -6.03 21.32
N ASN A 383 -27.71 -6.38 20.27
CA ASN A 383 -26.29 -6.70 20.27
C ASN A 383 -25.65 -6.30 18.93
N VAL A 384 -24.32 -6.34 18.88
CA VAL A 384 -23.52 -5.95 17.72
C VAL A 384 -23.89 -6.78 16.48
N GLN A 385 -24.10 -8.09 16.63
CA GLN A 385 -24.39 -9.01 15.53
C GLN A 385 -25.74 -8.69 14.86
N GLU A 386 -26.76 -8.37 15.66
CA GLU A 386 -28.05 -7.91 15.16
C GLU A 386 -27.95 -6.57 14.41
N ARG A 387 -27.17 -5.61 14.94
CA ARG A 387 -26.93 -4.32 14.30
C ARG A 387 -26.20 -4.46 12.97
N ILE A 388 -25.16 -5.30 12.91
CA ILE A 388 -24.45 -5.64 11.66
C ILE A 388 -25.41 -6.31 10.66
N GLY A 389 -26.21 -7.28 11.11
CA GLY A 389 -27.20 -7.96 10.26
C GLY A 389 -28.24 -6.99 9.68
N TRP A 390 -28.72 -6.06 10.50
CA TRP A 390 -29.64 -5.01 10.04
C TRP A 390 -28.99 -4.10 9.01
N MET A 391 -27.74 -3.65 9.25
CA MET A 391 -26.97 -2.81 8.32
C MET A 391 -26.75 -3.52 6.99
N ALA A 392 -26.34 -4.79 7.01
CA ALA A 392 -26.16 -5.60 5.82
C ALA A 392 -27.46 -5.71 5.00
N GLY A 393 -28.61 -5.82 5.67
CA GLY A 393 -29.93 -5.82 5.05
C GLY A 393 -30.33 -4.50 4.37
N GLN A 394 -29.60 -3.40 4.61
CA GLN A 394 -29.85 -2.11 3.94
C GLN A 394 -29.20 -2.00 2.56
N ILE A 395 -28.32 -2.93 2.20
CA ILE A 395 -27.62 -2.93 0.92
C ILE A 395 -28.23 -4.05 0.06
N ASP A 396 -28.74 -3.69 -1.12
CA ASP A 396 -29.20 -4.68 -2.10
C ASP A 396 -28.06 -4.97 -3.09
N PRO A 397 -27.35 -6.10 -2.99
CA PRO A 397 -26.22 -6.39 -3.88
C PRO A 397 -26.63 -6.59 -5.35
N THR A 398 -27.93 -6.68 -5.65
CA THR A 398 -28.44 -6.90 -7.01
C THR A 398 -28.87 -5.62 -7.74
N SER A 399 -28.87 -4.48 -7.05
CA SER A 399 -29.31 -3.19 -7.59
C SER A 399 -28.12 -2.32 -8.01
N GLU A 400 -28.13 -1.82 -9.26
CA GLU A 400 -27.11 -0.88 -9.76
C GLU A 400 -27.06 0.44 -8.96
N ASN A 401 -28.15 0.80 -8.25
CA ASN A 401 -28.25 2.00 -7.40
C ASN A 401 -28.20 1.68 -5.89
N SER A 402 -27.78 0.47 -5.54
CA SER A 402 -27.79 -0.06 -4.17
C SER A 402 -27.14 0.85 -3.14
N LEU A 403 -25.98 1.42 -3.46
CA LEU A 403 -25.25 2.34 -2.59
C LEU A 403 -26.03 3.64 -2.34
N GLN A 404 -26.61 4.24 -3.39
CA GLN A 404 -27.38 5.48 -3.25
C GLN A 404 -28.69 5.25 -2.50
N GLN A 405 -29.37 4.13 -2.75
CA GLN A 405 -30.59 3.74 -2.04
C GLN A 405 -30.32 3.32 -0.60
N GLY A 406 -29.18 2.68 -0.33
CA GLY A 406 -28.70 2.38 1.02
C GLY A 406 -28.43 3.66 1.82
N LYS A 407 -27.72 4.63 1.22
CA LYS A 407 -27.49 5.96 1.83
C LYS A 407 -28.79 6.69 2.16
N GLN A 408 -29.79 6.63 1.28
CA GLN A 408 -31.11 7.23 1.57
C GLN A 408 -31.81 6.54 2.74
N ARG A 409 -31.72 5.21 2.85
CA ARG A 409 -32.28 4.45 3.98
C ARG A 409 -31.58 4.72 5.31
N LEU A 410 -30.27 4.98 5.27
CA LEU A 410 -29.44 5.27 6.45
C LEU A 410 -29.42 6.77 6.82
N ALA A 411 -30.00 7.66 6.00
CA ALA A 411 -29.99 9.09 6.27
C ALA A 411 -30.61 9.49 7.63
N PRO A 412 -31.74 8.90 8.09
CA PRO A 412 -32.27 9.19 9.42
C PRO A 412 -31.32 8.78 10.55
N THR A 413 -30.70 7.60 10.44
CA THR A 413 -29.74 7.11 11.44
C THR A 413 -28.45 7.95 11.47
N ALA A 414 -28.04 8.52 10.34
CA ALA A 414 -26.91 9.46 10.29
C ALA A 414 -27.18 10.75 11.09
N ILE A 415 -28.42 11.26 11.07
CA ILE A 415 -28.80 12.43 11.89
C ILE A 415 -28.70 12.10 13.39
N GLU A 416 -29.15 10.92 13.79
CA GLU A 416 -29.10 10.46 15.18
C GLU A 416 -27.66 10.21 15.63
N LEU A 417 -26.85 9.56 14.79
CA LEU A 417 -25.41 9.36 15.01
C LEU A 417 -24.73 10.71 15.24
N ASN A 418 -24.90 11.67 14.34
CA ASN A 418 -24.24 12.97 14.46
C ASN A 418 -24.70 13.78 15.67
N ARG A 419 -25.97 13.61 16.12
CA ARG A 419 -26.43 14.18 17.39
C ARG A 419 -25.69 13.58 18.57
N ALA A 420 -25.51 12.25 18.59
CA ALA A 420 -24.75 11.57 19.64
C ALA A 420 -23.27 11.98 19.61
N LEU A 421 -22.61 11.92 18.45
CA LEU A 421 -21.20 12.28 18.27
C LEU A 421 -20.90 13.72 18.68
N ARG A 422 -21.77 14.67 18.32
CA ARG A 422 -21.67 16.06 18.79
C ARG A 422 -21.73 16.15 20.31
N SER A 423 -22.67 15.43 20.94
CA SER A 423 -22.78 15.41 22.41
C SER A 423 -21.53 14.84 23.09
N PHE A 424 -20.87 13.85 22.47
CA PHE A 424 -19.62 13.28 22.97
C PHE A 424 -18.47 14.27 22.82
N ALA A 425 -18.31 14.87 21.64
CA ALA A 425 -17.29 15.88 21.38
C ALA A 425 -17.42 17.08 22.35
N GLU A 426 -18.63 17.64 22.49
CA GLU A 426 -18.91 18.73 23.43
C GLU A 426 -18.59 18.35 24.88
N THR A 427 -18.92 17.12 25.29
CA THR A 427 -18.63 16.62 26.64
C THR A 427 -17.14 16.49 26.90
N VAL A 428 -16.38 15.95 25.94
CA VAL A 428 -14.92 15.83 26.03
C VAL A 428 -14.26 17.20 26.15
N ARG A 429 -14.73 18.20 25.37
CA ARG A 429 -14.20 19.57 25.38
C ARG A 429 -14.37 20.32 26.69
N VAL A 430 -15.24 19.87 27.59
CA VAL A 430 -15.36 20.45 28.94
C VAL A 430 -14.05 20.29 29.72
N SER A 431 -13.37 19.16 29.56
CA SER A 431 -12.22 18.78 30.38
C SER A 431 -10.93 18.61 29.59
N PHE A 432 -10.98 18.41 28.27
CA PHE A 432 -9.81 18.10 27.44
C PHE A 432 -9.54 19.17 26.38
N THR A 433 -8.28 19.62 26.31
CA THR A 433 -7.86 20.74 25.45
C THR A 433 -7.07 20.33 24.21
N GLY A 434 -6.73 19.04 24.07
CA GLY A 434 -5.99 18.51 22.91
C GLY A 434 -6.88 18.22 21.68
N PRO A 435 -6.30 17.62 20.62
CA PRO A 435 -7.03 17.21 19.44
C PRO A 435 -8.09 16.15 19.74
N VAL A 436 -9.30 16.31 19.23
CA VAL A 436 -10.42 15.36 19.40
C VAL A 436 -10.87 14.80 18.05
N THR A 437 -11.18 13.52 18.02
CA THR A 437 -11.61 12.79 16.83
C THR A 437 -12.58 11.65 17.18
N TYR A 438 -12.95 10.87 16.18
CA TYR A 438 -13.85 9.74 16.24
C TYR A 438 -13.33 8.68 15.25
N SER A 439 -13.45 7.40 15.55
CA SER A 439 -13.13 6.31 14.63
C SER A 439 -14.39 5.91 13.87
N ALA A 440 -14.54 6.40 12.64
CA ALA A 440 -15.74 6.20 11.85
C ALA A 440 -15.60 5.01 10.91
N GLY A 441 -16.61 4.14 10.89
CA GLY A 441 -16.71 3.11 9.86
C GLY A 441 -16.91 3.77 8.49
N ALA A 442 -16.36 3.18 7.42
CA ALA A 442 -16.45 3.74 6.07
C ALA A 442 -17.90 3.96 5.55
N TRP A 443 -18.89 3.37 6.21
CA TRP A 443 -20.33 3.54 5.93
C TRP A 443 -20.99 4.69 6.69
N GLU A 444 -20.36 5.24 7.73
CA GLU A 444 -20.93 6.29 8.56
C GLU A 444 -20.78 7.66 7.90
N ASP A 445 -21.88 8.41 7.82
CA ASP A 445 -21.87 9.80 7.37
C ASP A 445 -21.69 10.72 8.58
N VAL A 446 -20.47 11.23 8.78
CA VAL A 446 -20.06 11.97 9.98
C VAL A 446 -19.88 13.46 9.68
N ASP A 447 -20.45 14.30 10.54
CA ASP A 447 -20.23 15.74 10.61
C ASP A 447 -18.86 16.02 11.23
N TRP A 448 -17.82 16.05 10.40
CA TRP A 448 -16.44 16.34 10.83
C TRP A 448 -16.21 17.77 11.34
N SER A 449 -17.22 18.66 11.29
CA SER A 449 -17.07 20.03 11.77
C SER A 449 -16.83 20.12 13.29
N VAL A 450 -17.29 19.12 14.06
CA VAL A 450 -17.15 19.06 15.52
C VAL A 450 -15.83 18.42 16.00
N PHE A 451 -15.02 17.87 15.10
CA PHE A 451 -13.77 17.17 15.38
C PHE A 451 -12.55 17.89 14.79
N ASP A 452 -11.36 17.69 15.33
CA ASP A 452 -10.12 18.28 14.80
C ASP A 452 -9.48 17.42 13.72
N VAL A 453 -9.65 16.10 13.81
CA VAL A 453 -9.06 15.10 12.92
C VAL A 453 -10.18 14.27 12.30
N VAL A 454 -10.08 13.97 11.01
CA VAL A 454 -10.94 13.00 10.33
C VAL A 454 -10.39 11.61 10.63
N GLY A 455 -11.11 10.80 11.41
CA GLY A 455 -10.67 9.48 11.84
C GLY A 455 -11.53 8.38 11.24
N VAL A 456 -10.95 7.46 10.48
CA VAL A 456 -11.72 6.47 9.72
C VAL A 456 -11.13 5.07 9.82
N ASP A 457 -12.00 4.08 10.03
CA ASP A 457 -11.68 2.67 9.94
C ASP A 457 -11.85 2.24 8.47
N TYR A 458 -10.72 2.14 7.76
CA TYR A 458 -10.69 2.18 6.31
C TYR A 458 -10.07 0.93 5.69
N TYR A 459 -10.84 -0.15 5.73
CA TYR A 459 -10.49 -1.43 5.17
C TYR A 459 -10.79 -1.50 3.67
N ARG A 460 -9.84 -2.03 2.89
CA ARG A 460 -10.07 -2.39 1.49
C ARG A 460 -10.91 -3.67 1.36
N GLN A 461 -12.00 -3.65 0.59
CA GLN A 461 -13.00 -4.72 0.49
C GLN A 461 -13.30 -5.14 -0.96
N GLY A 462 -12.26 -5.55 -1.68
CA GLY A 462 -12.38 -6.13 -3.03
C GLY A 462 -12.57 -5.10 -4.16
N GLU A 463 -12.69 -3.81 -3.86
CA GLU A 463 -12.69 -2.74 -4.85
C GLU A 463 -11.34 -2.57 -5.59
N SER A 464 -11.41 -1.91 -6.74
CA SER A 464 -10.21 -1.58 -7.53
C SER A 464 -9.29 -0.63 -6.78
N ASP A 465 -7.99 -0.62 -7.13
CA ASP A 465 -7.01 0.26 -6.49
C ASP A 465 -7.38 1.75 -6.66
N GLU A 466 -7.91 2.13 -7.82
CA GLU A 466 -8.35 3.51 -8.07
C GLU A 466 -9.59 3.85 -7.24
N ASP A 467 -10.58 2.95 -7.14
CA ASP A 467 -11.79 3.22 -6.36
C ASP A 467 -11.48 3.41 -4.87
N TYR A 468 -10.57 2.57 -4.34
CA TYR A 468 -10.08 2.69 -2.97
C TYR A 468 -9.40 4.04 -2.71
N ARG A 469 -8.50 4.46 -3.63
CA ARG A 469 -7.82 5.76 -3.55
C ARG A 469 -8.77 6.94 -3.69
N VAL A 470 -9.74 6.85 -4.61
CA VAL A 470 -10.81 7.86 -4.75
C VAL A 470 -11.61 7.97 -3.46
N GLY A 471 -11.87 6.86 -2.78
CA GLY A 471 -12.48 6.85 -1.45
C GLY A 471 -11.67 7.65 -0.42
N LEU A 472 -10.36 7.37 -0.27
CA LEU A 472 -9.46 8.14 0.61
C LEU A 472 -9.48 9.64 0.30
N ARG A 473 -9.39 10.02 -0.98
CA ARG A 473 -9.41 11.43 -1.39
C ARG A 473 -10.72 12.13 -1.01
N ARG A 474 -11.85 11.42 -1.01
CA ARG A 474 -13.15 11.96 -0.59
C ARG A 474 -13.24 12.20 0.92
N LEU A 475 -12.44 11.49 1.71
CA LEU A 475 -12.38 11.67 3.17
C LEU A 475 -11.52 12.87 3.58
N LYS A 476 -10.74 13.46 2.66
CA LYS A 476 -9.96 14.66 2.96
C LYS A 476 -10.88 15.86 3.19
N HIS A 477 -10.71 16.51 4.33
CA HIS A 477 -11.36 17.78 4.66
C HIS A 477 -10.34 18.90 4.70
N GLU A 478 -10.72 20.07 4.18
CA GLU A 478 -9.83 21.23 4.18
C GLU A 478 -9.42 21.61 5.61
N GLY A 479 -8.11 21.68 5.84
CA GLY A 479 -7.52 22.07 7.13
C GLY A 479 -7.61 21.03 8.25
N LYS A 480 -8.08 19.80 7.98
CA LYS A 480 -8.14 18.72 8.97
C LYS A 480 -7.22 17.57 8.55
N PRO A 481 -6.35 17.05 9.44
CA PRO A 481 -5.59 15.86 9.15
C PRO A 481 -6.51 14.63 9.00
N LEU A 482 -6.12 13.72 8.11
CA LEU A 482 -6.79 12.44 7.88
C LEU A 482 -6.01 11.32 8.57
N ALA A 483 -6.67 10.61 9.49
CA ALA A 483 -6.13 9.46 10.19
C ALA A 483 -6.92 8.20 9.82
N VAL A 484 -6.25 7.22 9.25
CA VAL A 484 -6.76 5.85 9.13
C VAL A 484 -6.58 5.18 10.49
N MET A 485 -7.67 5.10 11.24
CA MET A 485 -7.68 4.65 12.63
C MET A 485 -7.58 3.13 12.75
N GLU A 486 -7.99 2.40 11.71
CA GLU A 486 -7.80 0.96 11.55
C GLU A 486 -7.71 0.56 10.08
N PHE A 487 -6.85 -0.41 9.83
CA PHE A 487 -6.84 -1.22 8.61
C PHE A 487 -6.10 -2.54 8.87
N GLY A 488 -6.41 -3.56 8.09
CA GLY A 488 -5.76 -4.86 8.16
C GLY A 488 -6.60 -5.95 7.49
N CYS A 489 -6.14 -7.19 7.59
CA CYS A 489 -6.96 -8.36 7.26
C CYS A 489 -6.54 -9.56 8.12
N CYS A 490 -7.38 -10.61 8.10
CA CYS A 490 -7.10 -11.89 8.75
C CYS A 490 -5.97 -12.66 8.03
N ALA A 491 -5.39 -13.65 8.71
CA ALA A 491 -4.25 -14.42 8.21
C ALA A 491 -4.66 -15.78 7.58
N TYR A 492 -5.56 -15.76 6.60
CA TYR A 492 -5.97 -16.94 5.82
C TYR A 492 -6.12 -16.63 4.33
N GLU A 493 -6.08 -17.67 3.48
CA GLU A 493 -6.23 -17.55 2.03
C GLU A 493 -7.59 -16.95 1.63
N GLY A 494 -7.58 -15.81 0.96
CA GLY A 494 -8.78 -15.07 0.54
C GLY A 494 -9.31 -14.09 1.59
N ALA A 495 -8.57 -13.80 2.66
CA ALA A 495 -8.91 -12.79 3.65
C ALA A 495 -8.76 -11.35 3.13
N ALA A 496 -7.76 -11.08 2.29
CA ALA A 496 -7.48 -9.74 1.77
C ALA A 496 -8.68 -9.05 1.09
N PRO A 497 -9.42 -9.69 0.16
CA PRO A 497 -10.59 -9.05 -0.47
C PRO A 497 -11.77 -8.86 0.49
N LEU A 498 -11.77 -9.50 1.66
CA LEU A 498 -12.82 -9.36 2.68
C LEU A 498 -12.54 -8.19 3.64
N GLY A 499 -11.31 -7.66 3.68
CA GLY A 499 -10.94 -6.50 4.50
C GLY A 499 -11.40 -6.63 5.96
N GLY A 500 -12.15 -5.64 6.45
CA GLY A 500 -12.71 -5.59 7.80
C GLY A 500 -13.76 -6.67 8.08
N GLY A 501 -14.26 -7.37 7.05
CA GLY A 501 -15.20 -8.48 7.20
C GLY A 501 -14.57 -9.87 7.27
N GLY A 502 -13.25 -10.00 7.20
CA GLY A 502 -12.55 -11.29 7.18
C GLY A 502 -12.88 -12.21 8.37
N PHE A 503 -13.03 -11.64 9.57
CA PHE A 503 -13.37 -12.43 10.76
C PHE A 503 -14.76 -13.07 10.70
N MET A 504 -15.68 -12.53 9.87
CA MET A 504 -17.06 -13.03 9.77
C MET A 504 -17.17 -14.43 9.16
N VAL A 505 -16.07 -14.98 8.62
CA VAL A 505 -15.99 -16.38 8.19
C VAL A 505 -16.13 -17.33 9.39
N LEU A 506 -15.71 -16.92 10.58
CA LEU A 506 -15.96 -17.65 11.82
C LEU A 506 -17.39 -17.36 12.32
N LYS A 507 -18.22 -18.40 12.41
CA LYS A 507 -19.63 -18.33 12.85
C LYS A 507 -19.82 -18.72 14.31
N GLY A 508 -18.82 -19.29 14.95
CA GLY A 508 -18.85 -19.72 16.34
C GLY A 508 -17.69 -20.63 16.68
N VAL A 509 -17.67 -21.13 17.92
CA VAL A 509 -16.66 -22.07 18.42
C VAL A 509 -17.40 -23.22 19.10
N ASN A 510 -17.01 -24.45 18.80
CA ASN A 510 -17.53 -25.66 19.44
C ASN A 510 -16.96 -25.82 20.86
N ASP A 511 -17.60 -26.66 21.68
CA ASP A 511 -17.15 -26.95 23.06
C ASP A 511 -15.70 -27.48 23.16
N ASP A 512 -15.19 -28.08 22.08
CA ASP A 512 -13.81 -28.59 22.02
C ASP A 512 -12.77 -27.53 21.59
N GLY A 513 -13.19 -26.28 21.41
CA GLY A 513 -12.39 -25.14 20.98
C GLY A 513 -12.21 -25.02 19.47
N SER A 514 -12.81 -25.90 18.66
CA SER A 514 -12.72 -25.79 17.19
C SER A 514 -13.70 -24.75 16.63
N GLY A 515 -13.25 -23.97 15.67
CA GLY A 515 -14.05 -22.97 14.97
C GLY A 515 -15.11 -23.60 14.06
N VAL A 516 -16.29 -22.97 14.03
CA VAL A 516 -17.38 -23.24 13.09
C VAL A 516 -17.27 -22.24 11.96
N PHE A 517 -16.89 -22.69 10.76
CA PHE A 517 -16.63 -21.80 9.63
C PHE A 517 -17.78 -21.79 8.63
N ASP A 518 -17.96 -20.66 7.96
CA ASP A 518 -18.94 -20.51 6.89
C ASP A 518 -18.76 -21.57 5.80
N GLY A 519 -19.87 -22.15 5.34
CA GLY A 519 -19.83 -23.27 4.38
C GLY A 519 -19.15 -24.55 4.87
N GLY A 520 -18.83 -24.67 6.17
CA GLY A 520 -18.27 -25.88 6.79
C GLY A 520 -16.82 -26.19 6.40
N ARG A 521 -16.12 -25.25 5.76
CA ARG A 521 -14.73 -25.44 5.31
C ARG A 521 -13.78 -24.63 6.18
N VAL A 522 -12.83 -25.32 6.82
CA VAL A 522 -11.75 -24.68 7.57
C VAL A 522 -10.86 -23.87 6.62
N PRO A 523 -10.65 -22.56 6.87
CA PRO A 523 -9.73 -21.74 6.09
C PRO A 523 -8.29 -22.23 6.19
N VAL A 524 -7.48 -21.92 5.18
CA VAL A 524 -6.05 -22.23 5.17
C VAL A 524 -5.28 -21.01 5.63
N ARG A 525 -4.47 -21.14 6.69
CA ARG A 525 -3.64 -20.05 7.21
C ARG A 525 -2.71 -19.49 6.13
N SER A 526 -2.64 -18.17 6.03
CA SER A 526 -1.76 -17.43 5.12
C SER A 526 -1.31 -16.11 5.78
N GLU A 527 -0.18 -16.16 6.49
CA GLU A 527 0.45 -14.94 7.03
C GLU A 527 1.04 -14.07 5.90
N SER A 528 1.39 -14.67 4.76
CA SER A 528 1.87 -13.94 3.58
C SER A 528 0.79 -13.03 2.99
N GLU A 529 -0.46 -13.50 2.89
CA GLU A 529 -1.56 -12.68 2.38
C GLU A 529 -1.85 -11.49 3.30
N GLN A 530 -1.87 -11.72 4.61
CA GLN A 530 -1.99 -10.65 5.61
C GLN A 530 -0.86 -9.61 5.46
N ALA A 531 0.38 -10.08 5.39
CA ALA A 531 1.54 -9.23 5.31
C ALA A 531 1.58 -8.41 4.01
N GLU A 532 1.19 -9.00 2.88
CA GLU A 532 1.08 -8.31 1.60
C GLU A 532 -0.01 -7.25 1.61
N TYR A 533 -1.18 -7.55 2.18
CA TYR A 533 -2.28 -6.59 2.32
C TYR A 533 -1.83 -5.36 3.10
N VAL A 534 -1.33 -5.55 4.33
CA VAL A 534 -0.95 -4.43 5.21
C VAL A 534 0.14 -3.56 4.56
N THR A 535 1.12 -4.18 3.90
CA THR A 535 2.18 -3.44 3.18
C THR A 535 1.61 -2.59 2.05
N GLN A 536 0.73 -3.17 1.22
CA GLN A 536 0.10 -2.44 0.10
C GLN A 536 -0.73 -1.26 0.61
N GLN A 537 -1.48 -1.43 1.70
CA GLN A 537 -2.27 -0.36 2.29
C GLN A 537 -1.39 0.79 2.81
N LEU A 538 -0.28 0.48 3.49
CA LEU A 538 0.68 1.50 3.94
C LEU A 538 1.29 2.29 2.77
N GLU A 539 1.63 1.61 1.67
CA GLU A 539 2.10 2.28 0.44
C GLU A 539 1.04 3.21 -0.16
N VAL A 540 -0.23 2.77 -0.19
CA VAL A 540 -1.36 3.59 -0.63
C VAL A 540 -1.50 4.83 0.25
N PHE A 541 -1.54 4.67 1.56
CA PHE A 541 -1.74 5.78 2.50
C PHE A 541 -0.64 6.83 2.42
N ALA A 542 0.62 6.39 2.33
CA ALA A 542 1.74 7.30 2.13
C ALA A 542 1.62 8.08 0.81
N SER A 543 1.18 7.42 -0.27
CA SER A 543 1.02 8.07 -1.58
C SER A 543 -0.22 8.96 -1.71
N GLU A 544 -1.21 8.81 -0.82
CA GLU A 544 -2.43 9.62 -0.78
C GLU A 544 -2.39 10.68 0.33
N ASP A 545 -1.20 11.02 0.86
CA ASP A 545 -0.98 11.99 1.94
C ASP A 545 -1.93 11.79 3.14
N VAL A 546 -2.05 10.55 3.62
CA VAL A 546 -2.71 10.26 4.90
C VAL A 546 -1.79 10.75 6.04
N ASP A 547 -2.33 11.47 7.02
CA ASP A 547 -1.54 12.04 8.12
C ASP A 547 -1.21 11.01 9.20
N ALA A 548 -2.09 10.04 9.44
CA ALA A 548 -1.84 8.98 10.40
C ALA A 548 -2.44 7.63 10.01
N ALA A 549 -1.79 6.52 10.37
CA ALA A 549 -2.29 5.17 10.06
C ALA A 549 -1.98 4.16 11.17
N PHE A 550 -2.98 3.38 11.58
CA PHE A 550 -2.83 2.36 12.62
C PHE A 550 -3.24 0.98 12.11
N VAL A 551 -2.30 0.04 12.11
CA VAL A 551 -2.59 -1.36 11.78
C VAL A 551 -3.44 -1.96 12.90
N TYR A 552 -4.60 -2.50 12.57
CA TYR A 552 -5.41 -3.26 13.51
C TYR A 552 -4.96 -4.71 13.48
N VAL A 553 -4.51 -5.35 14.56
CA VAL A 553 -4.24 -4.89 15.93
C VAL A 553 -2.89 -5.47 16.38
N PHE A 554 -2.27 -5.04 17.48
CA PHE A 554 -1.00 -5.61 17.93
C PHE A 554 -1.15 -7.09 18.32
N SER A 555 -2.04 -7.36 19.27
CA SER A 555 -2.32 -8.69 19.83
C SER A 555 -3.82 -8.85 20.05
N PHE A 556 -4.33 -10.09 19.94
CA PHE A 556 -5.74 -10.41 20.20
C PHE A 556 -5.88 -11.78 20.88
N PRO A 557 -5.71 -11.85 22.20
CA PRO A 557 -5.59 -13.12 22.92
C PRO A 557 -6.89 -13.93 23.06
N LEU A 558 -8.05 -13.46 22.59
CA LEU A 558 -9.22 -14.34 22.47
C LEU A 558 -9.03 -15.41 21.38
N TYR A 559 -8.32 -15.07 20.31
CA TYR A 559 -8.12 -15.97 19.17
C TYR A 559 -6.70 -16.54 19.23
N ARG A 560 -6.59 -17.70 19.88
CA ARG A 560 -5.31 -18.39 20.09
C ARG A 560 -4.89 -19.17 18.85
N TYR A 561 -3.57 -19.30 18.69
CA TYR A 561 -2.94 -20.13 17.67
C TYR A 561 -3.21 -21.61 17.93
N GLY A 562 -3.44 -22.36 16.86
CA GLY A 562 -3.71 -23.79 16.92
C GLY A 562 -3.44 -24.49 15.60
N GLU A 563 -4.04 -25.66 15.42
CA GLU A 563 -3.95 -26.43 14.17
C GLU A 563 -5.34 -26.69 13.59
N GLY A 564 -5.45 -26.58 12.27
CA GLY A 564 -6.69 -26.84 11.54
C GLY A 564 -7.84 -25.97 12.06
N ALA A 565 -8.95 -26.60 12.43
CA ALA A 565 -10.14 -25.89 12.91
C ALA A 565 -9.92 -25.17 14.25
N LYS A 566 -8.87 -25.51 15.02
CA LYS A 566 -8.56 -24.86 16.29
C LYS A 566 -7.63 -23.66 16.16
N ASP A 567 -7.12 -23.36 14.96
CA ASP A 567 -6.37 -22.13 14.72
C ASP A 567 -7.34 -20.96 14.59
N LEU A 568 -7.73 -20.37 15.72
CA LEU A 568 -8.60 -19.19 15.72
C LEU A 568 -7.80 -17.91 15.43
N ASP A 569 -6.50 -17.89 15.74
CA ASP A 569 -5.60 -16.76 15.47
C ASP A 569 -5.55 -16.34 13.99
N MET A 570 -5.75 -17.27 13.04
CA MET A 570 -5.87 -16.91 11.62
C MET A 570 -7.11 -16.06 11.31
N MET A 571 -8.14 -16.05 12.17
CA MET A 571 -9.32 -15.19 12.08
C MET A 571 -9.11 -13.82 12.76
N SER A 572 -7.92 -13.59 13.33
CA SER A 572 -7.54 -12.32 13.92
C SER A 572 -6.70 -11.49 12.94
N TYR A 573 -6.80 -10.17 13.09
CA TYR A 573 -5.99 -9.19 12.38
C TYR A 573 -4.65 -8.96 13.08
N SER A 574 -4.42 -9.59 14.23
CA SER A 574 -3.27 -9.30 15.08
C SER A 574 -1.93 -9.50 14.38
N LEU A 575 -0.96 -8.64 14.69
CA LEU A 575 0.43 -8.74 14.21
C LEU A 575 1.23 -9.82 14.93
N VAL A 576 0.84 -10.17 16.16
CA VAL A 576 1.42 -11.27 16.93
C VAL A 576 0.38 -12.36 17.17
N LYS A 577 0.82 -13.61 17.27
CA LYS A 577 -0.02 -14.75 17.65
C LYS A 577 0.24 -15.13 19.09
N THR A 578 -0.82 -15.48 19.80
CA THR A 578 -0.80 -15.92 21.20
C THR A 578 -1.16 -17.39 21.30
N PHE A 579 -0.79 -18.04 22.40
CA PHE A 579 -0.91 -19.50 22.53
C PHE A 579 -1.92 -19.90 23.61
N PRO A 580 -2.58 -21.07 23.48
CA PRO A 580 -3.40 -21.64 24.55
C PRO A 580 -2.61 -21.85 25.85
N ASP A 581 -3.29 -21.86 26.99
CA ASP A 581 -2.65 -21.92 28.32
C ASP A 581 -1.86 -23.23 28.57
N GLU A 582 -2.23 -24.30 27.86
CA GLU A 582 -1.53 -25.58 27.86
C GLU A 582 -0.21 -25.55 27.07
N ASP A 583 -0.05 -24.61 26.11
CA ASP A 583 1.18 -24.46 25.33
C ASP A 583 2.26 -23.80 26.20
N PRO A 584 3.46 -24.38 26.35
CA PRO A 584 4.54 -23.79 27.15
C PRO A 584 4.94 -22.36 26.74
N ARG A 585 4.70 -21.96 25.48
CA ARG A 585 4.98 -20.62 24.98
C ARG A 585 4.08 -19.55 25.60
N SER A 586 2.87 -19.90 26.03
CA SER A 586 1.97 -18.97 26.74
C SER A 586 2.55 -18.47 28.07
N ARG A 587 3.55 -19.16 28.63
CA ARG A 587 4.21 -18.84 29.91
C ARG A 587 5.56 -18.13 29.72
N GLN A 588 5.96 -17.86 28.48
CA GLN A 588 7.17 -17.11 28.18
C GLN A 588 6.91 -15.61 28.24
N THR A 589 7.98 -14.81 28.28
CA THR A 589 7.90 -13.35 28.21
C THR A 589 8.68 -12.86 26.98
N PRO A 590 8.00 -12.32 25.95
CA PRO A 590 6.55 -12.17 25.83
C PRO A 590 5.82 -13.51 25.56
N PRO A 591 4.51 -13.62 25.88
CA PRO A 591 3.69 -14.82 25.68
C PRO A 591 3.11 -14.91 24.24
N TRP A 592 3.82 -14.34 23.27
CA TRP A 592 3.40 -14.23 21.88
C TRP A 592 4.59 -14.37 20.93
N GLU A 593 4.33 -14.72 19.67
CA GLU A 593 5.32 -14.72 18.59
C GLU A 593 4.87 -13.77 17.46
N PRO A 594 5.78 -13.05 16.80
CA PRO A 594 5.43 -12.22 15.65
C PRO A 594 4.92 -13.09 14.48
N LYS A 595 3.89 -12.61 13.78
CA LYS A 595 3.51 -13.10 12.45
C LYS A 595 4.36 -12.43 11.38
N LEU A 596 4.34 -12.96 10.16
CA LEU A 596 5.04 -12.33 9.02
C LEU A 596 4.60 -10.87 8.79
N ALA A 597 3.34 -10.52 9.10
CA ALA A 597 2.85 -9.14 8.98
C ALA A 597 3.60 -8.17 9.92
N PHE A 598 4.00 -8.60 11.12
CA PHE A 598 4.81 -7.79 12.03
C PHE A 598 6.13 -7.35 11.38
N GLU A 599 6.85 -8.31 10.78
CA GLU A 599 8.13 -8.04 10.13
C GLU A 599 7.96 -7.07 8.95
N ARG A 600 6.91 -7.24 8.14
CA ARG A 600 6.63 -6.34 7.01
C ARG A 600 6.24 -4.94 7.42
N VAL A 601 5.45 -4.81 8.48
CA VAL A 601 5.11 -3.49 9.05
C VAL A 601 6.35 -2.83 9.62
N ALA A 602 7.22 -3.57 10.31
CA ALA A 602 8.47 -3.05 10.84
C ALA A 602 9.40 -2.52 9.73
N ASP A 603 9.51 -3.23 8.62
CA ASP A 603 10.26 -2.76 7.44
C ASP A 603 9.66 -1.49 6.84
N ALA A 604 8.33 -1.41 6.75
CA ALA A 604 7.62 -0.26 6.21
C ALA A 604 7.75 0.99 7.11
N PHE A 605 7.63 0.83 8.43
CA PHE A 605 7.78 1.92 9.39
C PHE A 605 9.23 2.39 9.51
N ARG A 606 10.20 1.48 9.45
CA ARG A 606 11.62 1.85 9.38
C ARG A 606 11.95 2.69 8.14
N ALA A 607 11.24 2.49 7.03
CA ALA A 607 11.42 3.31 5.83
C ALA A 607 10.78 4.72 5.95
N GLN A 608 9.90 4.93 6.93
CA GLN A 608 9.27 6.23 7.26
C GLN A 608 10.03 7.02 8.33
N ALA A 609 10.80 6.33 9.18
CA ALA A 609 11.65 6.90 10.24
C ALA A 609 13.00 7.39 9.69
#